data_AF-A0A2D5MW13-F1
#
_entry.id   AF-A0A2D5MW13-F1
#
_cell.length_a   1.000
_cell.length_b   1.000
_cell.length_c   1.000
_cell.angle_alpha   90.00
_cell.angle_beta   90.00
_cell.angle_gamma   90.00
#
_symmetry.space_group_name_H-M   'P 1'
#
loop_
_entity.id
_entity.type
_entity.pdbx_description
1 polymer ?
#
loop_
_entity_poly.entity_id
_entity_poly.type
_entity_poly.pdbx_seq_one_letter_code
_entity_poly.pdbx_strand_id
1 'polypeptide(L)'
;MYYIIDLETPIMKAGFKRADVLILSIGCISLFDDRQYHTFVRVKEAEFEQKTKPAPTNKIISRIKYDASTALPVKEALQQLFEFTGNTPLFIAHNGNSFDFKIIDGAIEACALDYQFTALDSYHYITKKVFALPSYKLSNVYYSICKNHKKLKFHRAIDDCVALKAIVIECGKTYIQQNLTYAYRALYQQINQSYGTSFTMGMTVCKESRKRIEEALLRIEICNPIMQIIMSYCIKEWSRKGH
;
A
#
# COMPACT_ATOMS: atom_id res chain seq x y z
N MET A 1 -6.87 0.56 -10.93
CA MET A 1 -6.58 -0.60 -10.05
C MET A 1 -5.76 -0.12 -8.86
N TYR A 2 -5.90 -0.73 -7.68
CA TYR A 2 -5.19 -0.31 -6.47
C TYR A 2 -4.04 -1.25 -6.16
N TYR A 3 -2.86 -0.68 -5.98
CA TYR A 3 -1.65 -1.41 -5.69
C TYR A 3 -0.99 -0.86 -4.44
N ILE A 4 -0.49 -1.76 -3.61
CA ILE A 4 0.42 -1.41 -2.52
C ILE A 4 1.83 -1.37 -3.10
N ILE A 5 2.62 -0.35 -2.75
CA ILE A 5 4.02 -0.22 -3.16
C ILE A 5 4.90 0.17 -1.98
N ASP A 6 6.13 -0.35 -2.00
CA ASP A 6 7.18 -0.04 -1.04
C ASP A 6 8.54 -0.13 -1.74
N LEU A 7 9.47 0.74 -1.36
CA LEU A 7 10.81 0.80 -1.92
C LEU A 7 11.88 0.65 -0.85
N GLU A 8 12.90 -0.15 -1.14
CA GLU A 8 14.14 -0.12 -0.39
C GLU A 8 15.18 0.73 -1.11
N THR A 9 15.90 1.54 -0.33
CA THR A 9 16.87 2.51 -0.84
C THR A 9 18.15 2.48 -0.01
N PRO A 10 19.30 2.92 -0.55
CA PRO A 10 20.48 3.10 0.27
C PRO A 10 20.32 4.33 1.18
N ILE A 11 21.17 4.43 2.20
CA ILE A 11 21.22 5.67 3.00
C ILE A 11 21.99 6.71 2.21
N MET A 12 21.31 7.75 1.74
CA MET A 12 21.93 8.84 0.99
C MET A 12 22.80 9.75 1.88
N LYS A 13 23.84 10.35 1.29
CA LYS A 13 24.59 11.46 1.90
C LYS A 13 23.66 12.69 2.03
N ALA A 14 24.04 13.63 2.90
CA ALA A 14 23.30 14.88 3.02
C ALA A 14 23.36 15.67 1.69
N GLY A 15 22.30 16.40 1.35
CA GLY A 15 22.23 17.24 0.16
C GLY A 15 21.47 16.66 -1.03
N PHE A 16 21.20 15.35 -1.06
CA PHE A 16 20.39 14.73 -2.11
C PHE A 16 18.89 14.86 -1.83
N LYS A 17 18.09 15.16 -2.86
CA LYS A 17 16.62 15.19 -2.75
C LYS A 17 16.06 13.78 -2.88
N ARG A 18 14.79 13.60 -2.49
CA ARG A 18 14.10 12.31 -2.62
C ARG A 18 14.02 11.82 -4.08
N ALA A 19 13.84 12.73 -5.03
CA ALA A 19 13.83 12.41 -6.46
C ALA A 19 15.18 11.87 -6.98
N ASP A 20 16.29 12.15 -6.28
CA ASP A 20 17.63 11.71 -6.67
C ASP A 20 18.05 10.39 -6.01
N VAL A 21 17.19 9.80 -5.18
CA VAL A 21 17.47 8.60 -4.39
C VAL A 21 17.54 7.38 -5.31
N LEU A 22 18.56 6.57 -5.08
CA LEU A 22 18.72 5.29 -5.76
C LEU A 22 17.75 4.25 -5.20
N ILE A 23 17.20 3.40 -6.06
CA ILE A 23 16.35 2.28 -5.66
C ILE A 23 17.22 1.03 -5.57
N LEU A 24 17.06 0.22 -4.52
CA LEU A 24 17.69 -1.09 -4.37
C LEU A 24 16.69 -2.23 -4.59
N SER A 25 15.43 -2.04 -4.19
CA SER A 25 14.36 -3.02 -4.37
C SER A 25 13.02 -2.31 -4.57
N ILE A 26 12.19 -2.89 -5.42
CA ILE A 26 10.79 -2.50 -5.62
C ILE A 26 9.93 -3.67 -5.20
N GLY A 27 8.97 -3.43 -4.32
CA GLY A 27 7.89 -4.35 -4.00
C GLY A 27 6.56 -3.72 -4.41
N CYS A 28 5.71 -4.48 -5.11
CA CYS A 28 4.39 -4.02 -5.47
C CYS A 28 3.41 -5.20 -5.47
N ILE A 29 2.26 -5.05 -4.81
CA ILE A 29 1.23 -6.11 -4.77
C ILE A 29 -0.15 -5.55 -5.06
N SER A 30 -0.98 -6.34 -5.72
CA SER A 30 -2.39 -6.00 -5.91
C SER A 30 -3.12 -6.00 -4.56
N LEU A 31 -3.98 -5.01 -4.34
CA LEU A 31 -4.79 -4.96 -3.12
C LEU A 31 -5.85 -6.08 -3.09
N PHE A 32 -6.34 -6.52 -4.25
CA PHE A 32 -7.54 -7.37 -4.35
C PHE A 32 -7.32 -8.79 -4.84
N ASP A 33 -6.14 -9.07 -5.36
CA ASP A 33 -5.77 -10.39 -5.85
C ASP A 33 -4.36 -10.76 -5.35
N ASP A 34 -3.88 -11.93 -5.73
CA ASP A 34 -2.60 -12.49 -5.27
C ASP A 34 -1.41 -12.12 -6.17
N ARG A 35 -1.61 -11.24 -7.17
CA ARG A 35 -0.52 -10.80 -8.04
C ARG A 35 0.48 -9.95 -7.26
N GLN A 36 1.75 -10.24 -7.50
CA GLN A 36 2.88 -9.59 -6.85
C GLN A 36 3.97 -9.34 -7.89
N TYR A 37 4.64 -8.22 -7.73
CA TYR A 37 5.84 -7.85 -8.45
C TYR A 37 6.93 -7.49 -7.44
N HIS A 38 8.11 -8.07 -7.62
CA HIS A 38 9.27 -7.76 -6.81
C HIS A 38 10.52 -7.87 -7.65
N THR A 39 11.39 -6.88 -7.56
CA THR A 39 12.69 -6.92 -8.22
C THR A 39 13.74 -6.18 -7.40
N PHE A 40 15.01 -6.54 -7.63
CA PHE A 40 16.14 -5.72 -7.22
C PHE A 40 16.53 -4.78 -8.36
N VAL A 41 17.03 -3.61 -7.99
CA VAL A 41 17.43 -2.58 -8.94
C VAL A 41 18.95 -2.42 -8.89
N ARG A 42 19.58 -2.58 -10.06
CA ARG A 42 21.01 -2.45 -10.24
C ARG A 42 21.39 -0.98 -10.18
N VAL A 43 22.25 -0.66 -9.22
CA VAL A 43 22.85 0.67 -9.09
C VAL A 43 24.26 0.66 -9.67
N LYS A 44 24.63 1.69 -10.42
CA LYS A 44 25.99 1.87 -10.92
C LYS A 44 26.93 2.18 -9.74
N GLU A 45 28.08 1.52 -9.70
CA GLU A 45 29.05 1.64 -8.60
C GLU A 45 29.46 3.09 -8.33
N ALA A 46 29.81 3.85 -9.38
CA ALA A 46 30.16 5.26 -9.27
C ALA A 46 29.06 6.11 -8.64
N GLU A 47 27.79 5.88 -9.00
CA GLU A 47 26.66 6.59 -8.39
C GLU A 47 26.46 6.19 -6.93
N PHE A 48 26.62 4.90 -6.65
CA PHE A 48 26.48 4.37 -5.30
C PHE A 48 27.53 4.98 -4.36
N GLU A 49 28.80 5.02 -4.76
CA GLU A 49 29.89 5.62 -3.98
C GLU A 49 29.71 7.13 -3.79
N GLN A 50 29.29 7.82 -4.86
CA GLN A 50 29.09 9.26 -4.82
C GLN A 50 27.93 9.65 -3.89
N LYS A 51 26.81 8.92 -3.96
CA LYS A 51 25.54 9.36 -3.37
C LYS A 51 25.24 8.75 -1.99
N THR A 52 25.86 7.64 -1.60
CA THR A 52 25.45 6.87 -0.41
C THR A 52 26.43 6.96 0.77
N LYS A 53 25.93 6.70 1.98
CA LYS A 53 26.74 6.50 3.20
C LYS A 53 27.06 4.99 3.29
N PRO A 54 28.31 4.54 3.08
CA PRO A 54 28.60 3.12 2.86
C PRO A 54 28.21 2.21 4.02
N ALA A 55 28.72 2.48 5.23
CA ALA A 55 28.49 1.62 6.41
C ALA A 55 27.00 1.39 6.76
N PRO A 56 26.15 2.44 6.91
CA PRO A 56 24.73 2.22 7.19
C PRO A 56 23.99 1.60 5.99
N THR A 57 24.43 1.86 4.76
CA THR A 57 23.85 1.24 3.57
C THR A 57 24.11 -0.25 3.52
N ASN A 58 25.31 -0.72 3.87
CA ASN A 58 25.62 -2.15 3.95
C ASN A 58 24.73 -2.88 4.97
N LYS A 59 24.38 -2.21 6.06
CA LYS A 59 23.40 -2.72 7.03
C LYS A 59 21.98 -2.82 6.45
N ILE A 60 21.60 -1.93 5.54
CA ILE A 60 20.32 -2.05 4.81
C ILE A 60 20.40 -3.19 3.80
N ILE A 61 21.41 -3.19 2.94
CA ILE A 61 21.66 -4.22 1.92
C ILE A 61 21.57 -5.64 2.50
N SER A 62 22.18 -5.87 3.68
CA SER A 62 22.10 -7.16 4.37
C SER A 62 20.68 -7.53 4.84
N ARG A 63 19.87 -6.56 5.27
CA ARG A 63 18.47 -6.78 5.70
C ARG A 63 17.55 -7.10 4.52
N ILE A 64 17.66 -6.30 3.45
CA ILE A 64 16.88 -6.46 2.23
C ILE A 64 17.31 -7.71 1.44
N LYS A 65 18.47 -8.30 1.78
CA LYS A 65 19.11 -9.40 1.06
C LYS A 65 19.26 -9.11 -0.43
N TYR A 66 19.80 -7.92 -0.72
CA TYR A 66 20.04 -7.49 -2.08
C TYR A 66 20.89 -8.50 -2.83
N ASP A 67 20.45 -8.85 -4.03
CA ASP A 67 21.16 -9.77 -4.92
C ASP A 67 21.42 -9.07 -6.25
N ALA A 68 22.69 -8.69 -6.47
CA ALA A 68 23.12 -8.01 -7.67
C ALA A 68 22.98 -8.88 -8.94
N SER A 69 22.97 -10.21 -8.80
CA SER A 69 22.89 -11.13 -9.95
C SER A 69 21.50 -11.15 -10.59
N THR A 70 20.47 -10.89 -9.78
CA THR A 70 19.07 -10.79 -10.21
C THR A 70 18.60 -9.35 -10.39
N ALA A 71 19.46 -8.36 -10.09
CA ALA A 71 19.12 -6.95 -10.17
C ALA A 71 19.05 -6.43 -11.61
N LEU A 72 17.94 -5.77 -11.93
CA LEU A 72 17.64 -5.18 -13.24
C LEU A 72 18.09 -3.72 -13.33
N PRO A 73 18.45 -3.21 -14.52
CA PRO A 73 18.57 -1.77 -14.74
C PRO A 73 17.28 -1.05 -14.31
N VAL A 74 17.42 0.14 -13.69
CA VAL A 74 16.27 0.90 -13.15
C VAL A 74 15.15 1.12 -14.17
N LYS A 75 15.50 1.42 -15.43
CA LYS A 75 14.52 1.61 -16.51
C LYS A 75 13.71 0.36 -16.79
N GLU A 76 14.36 -0.81 -16.85
CA GLU A 76 13.71 -2.10 -17.08
C GLU A 76 12.83 -2.51 -15.90
N ALA A 77 13.32 -2.30 -14.66
CA ALA A 77 12.54 -2.55 -13.45
C ALA A 77 11.25 -1.72 -13.42
N LEU A 78 11.34 -0.43 -13.77
CA LEU A 78 10.16 0.45 -13.86
C LEU A 78 9.20 0.01 -14.97
N GLN A 79 9.71 -0.34 -16.15
CA GLN A 79 8.87 -0.82 -17.25
C GLN A 79 8.09 -2.09 -16.87
N GLN A 80 8.73 -3.05 -16.19
CA GLN A 80 8.05 -4.24 -15.69
C GLN A 80 7.02 -3.91 -14.59
N LEU A 81 7.32 -2.96 -13.70
CA LEU A 81 6.34 -2.46 -12.73
C LEU A 81 5.12 -1.86 -13.44
N PHE A 82 5.31 -1.10 -14.52
CA PHE A 82 4.22 -0.45 -15.26
C PHE A 82 3.37 -1.48 -16.00
N GLU A 83 4.00 -2.49 -16.62
CA GLU A 83 3.29 -3.62 -17.21
C GLU A 83 2.44 -4.36 -16.15
N PHE A 84 3.01 -4.61 -14.97
CA PHE A 84 2.30 -5.26 -13.87
C PHE A 84 1.10 -4.44 -13.35
N THR A 85 1.24 -3.11 -13.32
CA THR A 85 0.25 -2.19 -12.72
C THR A 85 -0.77 -1.63 -13.72
N GLY A 86 -0.47 -1.75 -15.01
CA GLY A 86 -1.29 -1.23 -16.11
C GLY A 86 -1.29 0.30 -16.16
N ASN A 87 -2.24 0.87 -16.90
CA ASN A 87 -2.30 2.33 -17.04
C ASN A 87 -2.98 2.98 -15.84
N THR A 88 -2.42 4.09 -15.35
CA THR A 88 -3.01 4.95 -14.30
C THR A 88 -3.41 4.21 -13.02
N PRO A 89 -2.51 3.43 -12.40
CA PRO A 89 -2.83 2.80 -11.12
C PRO A 89 -2.98 3.83 -10.01
N LEU A 90 -3.56 3.38 -8.89
CA LEU A 90 -3.46 4.08 -7.63
C LEU A 90 -2.48 3.32 -6.74
N PHE A 91 -1.37 3.99 -6.40
CA PHE A 91 -0.35 3.49 -5.50
C PHE A 91 -0.63 3.90 -4.06
N ILE A 92 -0.61 2.93 -3.18
CA ILE A 92 -0.76 3.10 -1.73
C ILE A 92 0.57 2.75 -1.08
N ALA A 93 1.21 3.72 -0.45
CA ALA A 93 2.48 3.55 0.25
C ALA A 93 2.41 4.15 1.65
N HIS A 94 3.19 3.60 2.58
CA HIS A 94 3.20 4.06 3.95
C HIS A 94 4.16 5.23 4.14
N ASN A 95 3.61 6.42 4.42
CA ASN A 95 4.37 7.68 4.37
C ASN A 95 4.93 8.00 2.96
N GLY A 96 4.24 7.51 1.91
CA GLY A 96 4.67 7.63 0.52
C GLY A 96 4.82 9.07 0.03
N ASN A 97 4.02 10.02 0.52
CA ASN A 97 4.13 11.44 0.13
C ASN A 97 5.49 12.05 0.51
N SER A 98 6.10 11.51 1.56
CA SER A 98 7.42 11.95 2.05
C SER A 98 8.57 11.14 1.43
N PHE A 99 8.28 10.03 0.76
CA PHE A 99 9.27 9.04 0.39
C PHE A 99 8.98 8.40 -0.98
N ASP A 100 8.26 7.27 -1.03
CA ASP A 100 8.16 6.38 -2.20
C ASP A 100 7.74 7.08 -3.48
N PHE A 101 6.70 7.91 -3.42
CA PHE A 101 6.13 8.56 -4.61
C PHE A 101 7.13 9.50 -5.26
N LYS A 102 7.85 10.29 -4.45
CA LYS A 102 8.89 11.21 -4.95
C LYS A 102 10.07 10.49 -5.59
N ILE A 103 10.41 9.31 -5.08
CA ILE A 103 11.51 8.50 -5.60
C ILE A 103 11.10 7.87 -6.94
N ILE A 104 9.88 7.34 -7.03
CA ILE A 104 9.33 6.79 -8.28
C ILE A 104 9.22 7.88 -9.34
N ASP A 105 8.65 9.05 -9.01
CA ASP A 105 8.55 10.20 -9.93
C ASP A 105 9.93 10.61 -10.45
N GLY A 106 10.91 10.77 -9.56
CA GLY A 106 12.28 11.12 -9.95
C GLY A 106 12.93 10.04 -10.83
N ALA A 107 12.67 8.76 -10.56
CA ALA A 107 13.19 7.66 -11.36
C ALA A 107 12.52 7.57 -12.75
N ILE A 108 11.22 7.87 -12.84
CA ILE A 108 10.47 7.99 -14.11
C ILE A 108 11.10 9.10 -14.96
N GLU A 109 11.29 10.29 -14.38
CA GLU A 109 11.89 11.45 -15.06
C GLU A 109 13.32 11.14 -15.52
N ALA A 110 14.16 10.60 -14.63
CA ALA A 110 15.55 10.24 -14.95
C ALA A 110 15.67 9.18 -16.05
N CYS A 111 14.67 8.30 -16.20
CA CYS A 111 14.64 7.28 -17.25
C CYS A 111 13.95 7.74 -18.55
N ALA A 112 13.43 8.98 -18.57
CA ALA A 112 12.59 9.52 -19.64
C ALA A 112 11.45 8.56 -20.00
N LEU A 113 10.73 8.07 -18.97
CA LEU A 113 9.55 7.23 -19.12
C LEU A 113 8.28 8.09 -19.06
N ASP A 114 7.29 7.77 -19.89
CA ASP A 114 5.96 8.37 -19.81
C ASP A 114 5.04 7.44 -19.02
N TYR A 115 4.87 7.73 -17.73
CA TYR A 115 4.02 6.95 -16.86
C TYR A 115 3.37 7.84 -15.80
N GLN A 116 2.07 7.62 -15.59
CA GLN A 116 1.29 8.36 -14.61
C GLN A 116 0.63 7.40 -13.63
N PHE A 117 0.63 7.79 -12.36
CA PHE A 117 -0.09 7.11 -11.30
C PHE A 117 -0.75 8.14 -10.39
N THR A 118 -1.77 7.68 -9.67
CA THR A 118 -2.34 8.42 -8.53
C THR A 118 -1.78 7.84 -7.23
N ALA A 119 -1.69 8.67 -6.20
CA ALA A 119 -0.98 8.33 -4.98
C ALA A 119 -1.87 8.49 -3.75
N LEU A 120 -1.79 7.55 -2.82
CA LEU A 120 -2.49 7.59 -1.54
C LEU A 120 -1.55 7.21 -0.40
N ASP A 121 -1.25 8.19 0.45
CA ASP A 121 -0.45 7.98 1.65
C ASP A 121 -1.24 7.26 2.74
N SER A 122 -0.83 6.03 3.05
CA SER A 122 -1.53 5.19 4.03
C SER A 122 -1.34 5.68 5.47
N TYR A 123 -0.23 6.37 5.78
CA TYR A 123 0.02 6.86 7.13
C TYR A 123 -0.97 7.97 7.49
N HIS A 124 -1.03 9.04 6.68
CA HIS A 124 -1.82 10.23 7.01
C HIS A 124 -3.31 10.07 6.70
N TYR A 125 -3.66 9.43 5.59
CA TYR A 125 -5.03 9.42 5.09
C TYR A 125 -5.82 8.17 5.46
N ILE A 126 -5.13 7.09 5.84
CA ILE A 126 -5.76 5.83 6.23
C ILE A 126 -5.56 5.60 7.73
N THR A 127 -4.34 5.23 8.15
CA THR A 127 -4.10 4.70 9.50
C THR A 127 -4.39 5.72 10.60
N LYS A 128 -3.87 6.96 10.51
CA LYS A 128 -4.12 7.99 11.54
C LYS A 128 -5.59 8.40 11.67
N LYS A 129 -6.39 8.18 10.63
CA LYS A 129 -7.83 8.53 10.62
C LYS A 129 -8.69 7.46 11.28
N VAL A 130 -8.20 6.22 11.31
CA VAL A 130 -8.95 5.08 11.84
C VAL A 130 -8.51 4.68 13.24
N PHE A 131 -7.20 4.77 13.52
CA PHE A 131 -6.60 4.35 14.79
C PHE A 131 -5.77 5.45 15.44
N ALA A 132 -5.88 5.56 16.77
CA ALA A 132 -4.97 6.31 17.62
C ALA A 132 -3.92 5.35 18.20
N LEU A 133 -2.68 5.44 17.71
CA LEU A 133 -1.60 4.51 18.07
C LEU A 133 -0.40 5.29 18.65
N PRO A 134 0.36 4.70 19.59
CA PRO A 134 1.55 5.35 20.16
C PRO A 134 2.71 5.46 19.15
N SER A 135 2.71 4.63 18.12
CA SER A 135 3.69 4.65 17.04
C SER A 135 3.02 4.24 15.75
N TYR A 136 3.36 4.95 14.68
CA TYR A 136 2.86 4.68 13.34
C TYR A 136 3.92 4.13 12.40
N LYS A 137 5.06 3.64 12.91
CA LYS A 137 5.98 2.85 12.08
C LYS A 137 5.23 1.64 11.53
N LEU A 138 5.40 1.31 10.26
CA LEU A 138 4.69 0.23 9.57
C LEU A 138 4.60 -1.07 10.41
N SER A 139 5.75 -1.54 10.93
CA SER A 139 5.81 -2.72 11.78
C SER A 139 4.95 -2.62 13.03
N ASN A 140 5.00 -1.48 13.71
CA ASN A 140 4.25 -1.26 14.94
C ASN A 140 2.75 -1.20 14.66
N VAL A 141 2.33 -0.56 13.57
CA VAL A 141 0.93 -0.55 13.14
C VAL A 141 0.47 -1.97 12.86
N TYR A 142 1.22 -2.71 12.02
CA TYR A 142 0.90 -4.07 11.64
C TYR A 142 0.68 -4.96 12.87
N TYR A 143 1.64 -4.98 13.81
CA TYR A 143 1.51 -5.78 15.03
C TYR A 143 0.44 -5.30 16.00
N SER A 144 0.06 -4.01 15.96
CA SER A 144 -0.98 -3.47 16.85
C SER A 144 -2.40 -3.82 16.40
N ILE A 145 -2.66 -3.86 15.08
CA ILE A 145 -4.04 -3.99 14.56
C ILE A 145 -4.31 -5.30 13.84
N CYS A 146 -3.29 -5.99 13.31
CA CYS A 146 -3.47 -7.24 12.59
C CYS A 146 -3.36 -8.45 13.55
N LYS A 147 -4.52 -9.01 13.95
CA LYS A 147 -4.62 -10.09 14.95
C LYS A 147 -3.92 -11.40 14.55
N ASN A 148 -4.01 -11.78 13.27
CA ASN A 148 -3.42 -13.01 12.73
C ASN A 148 -2.16 -12.70 11.90
N HIS A 149 -1.25 -11.90 12.47
CA HIS A 149 -0.07 -11.47 11.74
C HIS A 149 0.85 -12.66 11.42
N LYS A 150 1.25 -12.77 10.16
CA LYS A 150 2.41 -13.58 9.79
C LYS A 150 3.69 -12.91 10.29
N LYS A 151 4.70 -13.70 10.61
CA LYS A 151 6.03 -13.19 10.96
C LYS A 151 6.72 -12.72 9.68
N LEU A 152 6.72 -11.41 9.45
CA LEU A 152 7.31 -10.76 8.29
C LEU A 152 8.73 -10.27 8.60
N LYS A 153 9.56 -10.13 7.57
CA LYS A 153 10.91 -9.57 7.70
C LYS A 153 10.91 -8.15 7.15
N PHE A 154 10.63 -7.19 8.03
CA PHE A 154 10.66 -5.76 7.72
C PHE A 154 12.01 -5.32 7.16
N HIS A 155 11.97 -4.28 6.34
CA HIS A 155 13.05 -3.88 5.44
C HIS A 155 13.21 -4.87 4.29
N ARG A 156 12.09 -5.28 3.72
CA ARG A 156 12.04 -6.03 2.47
C ARG A 156 10.78 -5.55 1.79
N ALA A 157 10.94 -4.88 0.67
CA ALA A 157 9.85 -4.20 -0.02
C ALA A 157 8.60 -5.08 -0.18
N ILE A 158 8.76 -6.37 -0.52
CA ILE A 158 7.63 -7.28 -0.67
C ILE A 158 6.95 -7.66 0.66
N ASP A 159 7.71 -7.89 1.73
CA ASP A 159 7.14 -8.20 3.05
C ASP A 159 6.45 -6.96 3.64
N ASP A 160 7.02 -5.77 3.41
CA ASP A 160 6.45 -4.48 3.82
C ASP A 160 5.17 -4.18 3.03
N CYS A 161 5.10 -4.51 1.74
CA CYS A 161 3.88 -4.49 0.96
C CYS A 161 2.79 -5.42 1.55
N VAL A 162 3.14 -6.64 1.93
CA VAL A 162 2.21 -7.61 2.55
C VAL A 162 1.67 -7.07 3.88
N ALA A 163 2.55 -6.51 4.72
CA ALA A 163 2.15 -5.86 5.97
C ALA A 163 1.16 -4.71 5.71
N LEU A 164 1.49 -3.85 4.74
CA LEU A 164 0.69 -2.69 4.39
C LEU A 164 -0.67 -3.07 3.79
N LYS A 165 -0.75 -4.10 2.94
CA LYS A 165 -2.03 -4.64 2.44
C LYS A 165 -2.93 -5.07 3.59
N ALA A 166 -2.40 -5.80 4.57
CA ALA A 166 -3.15 -6.20 5.75
C ALA A 166 -3.64 -4.99 6.58
N ILE A 167 -2.77 -3.99 6.80
CA ILE A 167 -3.13 -2.75 7.51
C ILE A 167 -4.27 -2.02 6.81
N VAL A 168 -4.18 -1.83 5.49
CA VAL A 168 -5.17 -1.10 4.69
C VAL A 168 -6.53 -1.78 4.77
N ILE A 169 -6.55 -3.11 4.70
CA ILE A 169 -7.78 -3.91 4.82
C ILE A 169 -8.39 -3.79 6.22
N GLU A 170 -7.58 -3.94 7.27
CA GLU A 170 -8.09 -3.79 8.65
C GLU A 170 -8.58 -2.37 8.92
N CYS A 171 -7.88 -1.34 8.42
CA CYS A 171 -8.36 0.04 8.48
C CYS A 171 -9.69 0.21 7.73
N GLY A 172 -9.86 -0.42 6.57
CA GLY A 172 -11.10 -0.38 5.81
C GLY A 172 -12.27 -0.99 6.58
N LYS A 173 -12.07 -2.21 7.14
CA LYS A 173 -13.08 -2.87 7.98
C LYS A 173 -13.48 -2.01 9.17
N THR A 174 -12.50 -1.50 9.92
CA THR A 174 -12.76 -0.66 11.09
C THR A 174 -13.43 0.66 10.71
N TYR A 175 -13.02 1.30 9.60
CA TYR A 175 -13.66 2.52 9.12
C TYR A 175 -15.16 2.31 8.80
N ILE A 176 -15.51 1.19 8.14
CA ILE A 176 -16.91 0.85 7.89
C ILE A 176 -17.67 0.61 9.19
N GLN A 177 -17.09 -0.12 10.15
CA GLN A 177 -17.73 -0.36 11.44
C GLN A 177 -18.02 0.95 12.20
N GLN A 178 -17.09 1.91 12.16
CA GLN A 178 -17.23 3.22 12.78
C GLN A 178 -18.26 4.11 12.05
N ASN A 179 -18.43 3.92 10.73
CA ASN A 179 -19.25 4.78 9.87
C ASN A 179 -20.42 4.02 9.21
N LEU A 180 -20.91 2.97 9.87
CA LEU A 180 -21.74 1.93 9.26
C LEU A 180 -23.01 2.50 8.59
N THR A 181 -23.68 3.46 9.23
CA THR A 181 -24.90 4.07 8.69
C THR A 181 -24.67 4.76 7.34
N TYR A 182 -23.55 5.49 7.19
CA TYR A 182 -23.23 6.19 5.96
C TYR A 182 -22.71 5.22 4.89
N ALA A 183 -21.82 4.30 5.27
CA ALA A 183 -21.34 3.25 4.38
C ALA A 183 -22.49 2.37 3.86
N TYR A 184 -23.45 2.02 4.70
CA TYR A 184 -24.62 1.23 4.29
C TYR A 184 -25.45 1.94 3.23
N ARG A 185 -25.73 3.25 3.37
CA ARG A 185 -26.43 4.01 2.33
C ARG A 185 -25.72 3.95 0.97
N ALA A 186 -24.39 3.93 0.99
CA ALA A 186 -23.59 3.83 -0.23
C ALA A 186 -23.49 2.40 -0.79
N LEU A 187 -23.60 1.37 0.06
CA LEU A 187 -23.24 -0.01 -0.28
C LEU A 187 -24.42 -1.01 -0.32
N TYR A 188 -25.61 -0.64 0.17
CA TYR A 188 -26.70 -1.62 0.39
C TYR A 188 -27.16 -2.34 -0.87
N GLN A 189 -27.20 -1.66 -2.02
CA GLN A 189 -27.61 -2.28 -3.29
C GLN A 189 -26.63 -3.36 -3.73
N GLN A 190 -25.33 -3.07 -3.58
CA GLN A 190 -24.25 -3.99 -3.93
C GLN A 190 -24.23 -5.18 -2.98
N ILE A 191 -24.42 -4.96 -1.68
CA ILE A 191 -24.54 -6.03 -0.67
C ILE A 191 -25.75 -6.93 -0.96
N ASN A 192 -26.91 -6.34 -1.29
CA ASN A 192 -28.12 -7.06 -1.66
C ASN A 192 -27.89 -7.96 -2.86
N GLN A 193 -27.31 -7.41 -3.92
CA GLN A 193 -27.04 -8.13 -5.15
C GLN A 193 -26.06 -9.28 -4.93
N SER A 194 -24.98 -9.06 -4.16
CA SER A 194 -23.94 -10.07 -3.98
C SER A 194 -24.30 -11.19 -2.99
N TYR A 195 -25.21 -10.97 -2.04
CA TYR A 195 -25.61 -11.98 -1.05
C TYR A 195 -27.08 -12.42 -1.15
N GLY A 196 -27.84 -11.95 -2.14
CA GLY A 196 -29.27 -12.26 -2.24
C GLY A 196 -30.07 -11.75 -1.05
N THR A 197 -29.67 -10.61 -0.49
CA THR A 197 -30.35 -9.99 0.67
C THR A 197 -31.33 -8.90 0.21
N SER A 198 -32.28 -8.53 1.08
CA SER A 198 -33.37 -7.58 0.77
C SER A 198 -33.35 -6.36 1.68
N PHE A 199 -32.17 -5.80 1.91
CA PHE A 199 -31.97 -4.61 2.72
C PHE A 199 -32.56 -3.35 2.04
N THR A 200 -33.21 -2.45 2.78
CA THR A 200 -33.81 -1.22 2.21
C THR A 200 -33.15 0.06 2.75
N MET A 201 -33.08 1.09 1.89
CA MET A 201 -32.41 2.37 2.19
C MET A 201 -33.03 3.15 3.37
N GLY A 202 -34.32 2.92 3.64
CA GLY A 202 -35.10 3.66 4.65
C GLY A 202 -35.05 3.10 6.06
N MET A 203 -34.46 1.92 6.26
CA MET A 203 -34.25 1.40 7.61
C MET A 203 -33.07 2.15 8.25
N THR A 204 -33.30 2.86 9.35
CA THR A 204 -32.25 3.04 10.35
C THR A 204 -31.64 1.65 10.55
N VAL A 205 -30.32 1.48 10.31
CA VAL A 205 -29.69 0.16 10.39
C VAL A 205 -30.02 -0.42 11.76
N CYS A 206 -31.01 -1.32 11.80
CA CYS A 206 -31.55 -1.78 13.06
C CYS A 206 -30.46 -2.63 13.74
N LYS A 207 -30.59 -2.83 15.05
CA LYS A 207 -29.58 -3.55 15.84
C LYS A 207 -29.21 -4.91 15.22
N GLU A 208 -30.20 -5.59 14.63
CA GLU A 208 -30.04 -6.88 13.96
C GLU A 208 -29.28 -6.76 12.62
N SER A 209 -29.66 -5.83 11.73
CA SER A 209 -28.93 -5.59 10.47
C SER A 209 -27.49 -5.15 10.72
N ARG A 210 -27.27 -4.33 11.75
CA ARG A 210 -25.93 -3.90 12.17
C ARG A 210 -25.06 -5.09 12.55
N LYS A 211 -25.60 -5.96 13.42
CA LYS A 211 -24.91 -7.18 13.85
C LYS A 211 -24.55 -8.08 12.67
N ARG A 212 -25.47 -8.28 11.73
CA ARG A 212 -25.22 -9.10 10.53
C ARG A 212 -24.13 -8.52 9.62
N ILE A 213 -24.09 -7.20 9.44
CA ILE A 213 -23.02 -6.57 8.65
C ILE A 213 -21.68 -6.64 9.40
N GLU A 214 -21.66 -6.39 10.72
CA GLU A 214 -20.46 -6.53 11.54
C GLU A 214 -19.91 -7.98 11.49
N GLU A 215 -20.79 -8.98 11.60
CA GLU A 215 -20.42 -10.40 11.45
C GLU A 215 -19.93 -10.74 10.04
N ALA A 216 -20.56 -10.19 8.99
CA ALA A 216 -20.08 -10.36 7.62
C ALA A 216 -18.68 -9.76 7.45
N LEU A 217 -18.44 -8.52 7.91
CA LEU A 217 -17.13 -7.86 7.85
C LEU A 217 -16.02 -8.65 8.54
N LEU A 218 -16.33 -9.36 9.62
CA LEU A 218 -15.38 -10.23 10.33
C LEU A 218 -15.06 -11.52 9.55
N ARG A 219 -15.96 -11.97 8.68
CA ARG A 219 -15.83 -13.23 7.91
C ARG A 219 -15.40 -13.03 6.46
N ILE A 220 -15.43 -11.79 5.95
CA ILE A 220 -15.08 -11.52 4.55
C ILE A 220 -13.59 -11.74 4.32
N GLU A 221 -13.28 -12.70 3.45
CA GLU A 221 -11.95 -12.90 2.88
C GLU A 221 -11.57 -11.78 1.91
N ILE A 222 -10.27 -11.55 1.75
CA ILE A 222 -9.72 -10.44 0.97
C ILE A 222 -10.15 -10.52 -0.51
N CYS A 223 -10.26 -11.72 -1.05
CA CYS A 223 -10.63 -11.98 -2.45
C CYS A 223 -12.15 -11.94 -2.69
N ASN A 224 -12.96 -11.65 -1.66
CA ASN A 224 -14.40 -11.55 -1.83
C ASN A 224 -14.75 -10.26 -2.62
N PRO A 225 -15.62 -10.34 -3.65
CA PRO A 225 -16.06 -9.16 -4.42
C PRO A 225 -16.55 -7.99 -3.56
N ILE A 226 -17.14 -8.28 -2.40
CA ILE A 226 -17.66 -7.25 -1.50
C ILE A 226 -16.54 -6.54 -0.74
N MET A 227 -15.43 -7.23 -0.43
CA MET A 227 -14.25 -6.55 0.10
C MET A 227 -13.71 -5.55 -0.92
N GLN A 228 -13.71 -5.90 -2.21
CA GLN A 228 -13.28 -4.97 -3.26
C GLN A 228 -14.19 -3.74 -3.34
N ILE A 229 -15.50 -3.92 -3.21
CA ILE A 229 -16.48 -2.84 -3.20
C ILE A 229 -16.29 -1.94 -1.97
N ILE A 230 -16.20 -2.54 -0.78
CA ILE A 230 -15.96 -1.84 0.49
C ILE A 230 -14.66 -1.03 0.41
N MET A 231 -13.58 -1.67 -0.02
CA MET A 231 -12.27 -1.03 -0.08
C MET A 231 -12.23 0.05 -1.14
N SER A 232 -12.89 -0.14 -2.29
CA SER A 232 -13.02 0.92 -3.30
C SER A 232 -13.75 2.14 -2.75
N TYR A 233 -14.81 1.92 -1.98
CA TYR A 233 -15.51 2.99 -1.27
C TYR A 233 -14.59 3.69 -0.25
N CYS A 234 -13.90 2.93 0.61
CA CYS A 234 -12.99 3.49 1.61
C CYS A 234 -11.86 4.30 0.95
N ILE A 235 -11.24 3.78 -0.11
CA ILE A 235 -10.17 4.45 -0.85
C ILE A 235 -10.68 5.75 -1.47
N LYS A 236 -11.88 5.75 -2.05
CA LYS A 236 -12.49 6.97 -2.59
C LYS A 236 -12.71 8.02 -1.50
N GLU A 237 -13.19 7.60 -0.33
CA GLU A 237 -13.41 8.50 0.82
C GLU A 237 -12.09 9.02 1.41
N TRP A 238 -11.05 8.19 1.49
CA TRP A 238 -9.73 8.62 1.95
C TRP A 238 -9.04 9.55 0.95
N SER A 239 -9.18 9.29 -0.34
CA SER A 239 -8.59 10.12 -1.40
C SER A 239 -9.22 11.51 -1.46
N ARG A 240 -10.54 11.61 -1.28
CA ARG A 240 -11.25 12.92 -1.22
C ARG A 240 -10.76 13.84 -0.10
N LYS A 241 -10.28 13.25 1.01
CA LYS A 241 -9.80 13.98 2.18
C LYS A 241 -8.31 14.31 2.11
N GLY A 242 -7.61 13.83 1.07
CA GLY A 242 -6.19 14.05 0.83
C GLY A 242 -5.87 15.18 -0.15
N HIS A 243 -6.91 15.82 -0.71
CA HIS A 243 -6.83 17.03 -1.52
C HIS A 243 -7.31 18.24 -0.73
#